data_AF-A0AAN5C967-F1
#
_entry.id   AF-A0AAN5C967-F1
#
_cell.length_a   1.000
_cell.length_b   1.000
_cell.length_c   1.000
_cell.angle_alpha   90.00
_cell.angle_beta   90.00
_cell.angle_gamma   90.00
#
_symmetry.space_group_name_H-M   'P 1'
#
loop_
_entity.id
_entity.type
_entity.pdbx_description
1 polymer ?
#
loop_
_entity_poly.entity_id
_entity_poly.type
_entity_poly.pdbx_seq_one_letter_code
_entity_poly.pdbx_strand_id
1 'polypeptide(L)'
;MDLNATSVDGWLIYRINDEVASLSKVSVLIMDFLLLFCLSVSIILALKTYLCIKRTKTLSVKEHSMQLVLLAVASIQTIVPFICVYLPYLFVLNLPFANLGSTAFTDAAPFLHCIFPTLDALVVITMIKPFRVGLVRILRRQ
;
A
#
# COMPACT_ATOMS: atom_id res chain seq x y z
N MET A 1 -10.81 -31.96 5.83
CA MET A 1 -10.04 -31.13 4.89
C MET A 1 -9.39 -30.06 5.73
N ASP A 2 -8.20 -30.36 6.25
CA ASP A 2 -7.49 -29.51 7.21
C ASP A 2 -6.82 -28.36 6.45
N LEU A 3 -7.45 -27.18 6.48
CA LEU A 3 -6.93 -25.95 5.89
C LEU A 3 -5.52 -25.58 6.41
N ASN A 4 -5.18 -26.08 7.60
CA ASN A 4 -3.88 -25.85 8.24
C ASN A 4 -2.76 -26.66 7.58
N ALA A 5 -3.05 -27.86 7.08
CA ALA A 5 -2.06 -28.69 6.39
C ALA A 5 -1.58 -27.99 5.10
N THR A 6 -2.49 -27.39 4.33
CA THR A 6 -2.15 -26.70 3.07
C THR A 6 -1.26 -25.47 3.23
N SER A 7 -1.29 -24.77 4.36
CA SER A 7 -0.40 -23.61 4.60
C SER A 7 1.01 -24.05 4.98
N VAL A 8 1.13 -25.10 5.80
CA VAL A 8 2.40 -25.76 6.12
C VAL A 8 2.98 -26.45 4.88
N ASP A 9 2.12 -27.06 4.05
CA ASP A 9 2.48 -27.74 2.81
C ASP A 9 2.90 -26.77 1.69
N GLY A 10 2.36 -25.55 1.63
CA GLY A 10 2.83 -24.52 0.69
C GLY A 10 4.31 -24.16 0.91
N TRP A 11 4.73 -24.16 2.18
CA TRP A 11 6.13 -24.03 2.59
C TRP A 11 6.97 -25.28 2.30
N LEU A 12 6.32 -26.45 2.29
CA LEU A 12 6.92 -27.75 2.07
C LEU A 12 7.16 -28.00 0.57
N ILE A 13 6.26 -27.56 -0.32
CA ILE A 13 6.46 -27.53 -1.78
C ILE A 13 7.68 -26.67 -2.13
N TYR A 14 7.84 -25.54 -1.45
CA TYR A 14 9.02 -24.68 -1.59
C TYR A 14 10.32 -25.38 -1.19
N ARG A 15 10.27 -26.33 -0.24
CA ARG A 15 11.43 -27.12 0.23
C ARG A 15 11.69 -28.40 -0.60
N ILE A 16 10.67 -28.93 -1.30
CA ILE A 16 10.77 -30.22 -2.01
C ILE A 16 11.47 -30.09 -3.38
N ASN A 17 11.52 -28.91 -3.99
CA ASN A 17 12.13 -28.72 -5.31
C ASN A 17 13.04 -27.49 -5.36
N ASP A 18 14.36 -27.70 -5.21
CA ASP A 18 15.38 -26.65 -5.08
C ASP A 18 15.39 -25.64 -6.24
N GLU A 19 15.04 -26.06 -7.47
CA GLU A 19 14.94 -25.16 -8.62
C GLU A 19 13.75 -24.20 -8.49
N VAL A 20 12.58 -24.70 -8.06
CA VAL A 20 11.37 -23.89 -7.84
C VAL A 20 11.57 -22.93 -6.67
N ALA A 21 12.33 -23.36 -5.67
CA ALA A 21 12.73 -22.55 -4.53
C ALA A 21 13.57 -21.33 -4.97
N SER A 22 14.58 -21.57 -5.81
CA SER A 22 15.47 -20.53 -6.34
C SER A 22 14.72 -19.52 -7.22
N LEU A 23 13.87 -19.99 -8.13
CA LEU A 23 13.06 -19.13 -9.00
C LEU A 23 12.10 -18.24 -8.19
N SER A 24 11.49 -18.80 -7.15
CA SER A 24 10.58 -18.06 -6.28
C SER A 24 11.31 -17.00 -5.45
N LYS A 25 12.53 -17.27 -4.95
CA LYS A 25 13.41 -16.27 -4.30
C LYS A 25 13.70 -15.10 -5.22
N VAL A 26 14.17 -15.41 -6.43
CA VAL A 26 14.51 -14.38 -7.43
C VAL A 26 13.28 -13.54 -7.76
N SER A 27 12.12 -14.17 -7.92
CA SER A 27 10.86 -13.46 -8.18
C SER A 27 10.48 -12.51 -7.04
N VAL A 28 10.55 -12.94 -5.78
CA VAL A 28 10.27 -12.08 -4.61
C VAL A 28 11.25 -10.90 -4.56
N LEU A 29 12.55 -11.15 -4.74
CA LEU A 29 13.56 -10.07 -4.73
C LEU A 29 13.33 -9.03 -5.83
N ILE A 30 12.93 -9.46 -7.04
CA ILE A 30 12.58 -8.54 -8.13
C ILE A 30 11.36 -7.71 -7.76
N MET A 31 10.32 -8.31 -7.18
CA MET A 31 9.11 -7.59 -6.77
C MET A 31 9.40 -6.58 -5.65
N ASP A 32 10.22 -6.96 -4.67
CA ASP A 32 10.64 -6.06 -3.59
C ASP A 32 11.45 -4.88 -4.12
N PHE A 33 12.37 -5.13 -5.06
CA PHE A 33 13.11 -4.08 -5.74
C PHE A 33 12.18 -3.12 -6.49
N LEU A 34 11.24 -3.65 -7.28
CA LEU A 34 10.26 -2.84 -8.03
C LEU A 34 9.39 -2.00 -7.08
N LEU A 35 8.94 -2.58 -5.97
CA LEU A 35 8.17 -1.88 -4.94
C LEU A 35 8.95 -0.68 -4.38
N LEU A 36 10.20 -0.90 -3.93
CA LEU A 36 11.05 0.13 -3.37
C LEU A 36 11.41 1.21 -4.40
N PHE A 37 11.63 0.81 -5.66
CA PHE A 37 11.87 1.73 -6.77
C PHE A 37 10.65 2.63 -7.01
N CYS A 38 9.46 2.06 -7.14
CA CYS A 38 8.21 2.81 -7.31
C CYS A 38 7.94 3.76 -6.14
N LEU A 39 8.16 3.30 -4.90
CA LEU A 39 8.02 4.13 -3.71
C LEU A 39 8.99 5.32 -3.73
N SER A 40 10.24 5.07 -4.11
CA SER A 40 11.27 6.12 -4.22
C SER A 40 10.90 7.16 -5.26
N VAL A 41 10.44 6.74 -6.44
CA VAL A 41 9.95 7.64 -7.49
C VAL A 41 8.76 8.48 -7.00
N SER A 42 7.80 7.85 -6.30
CA SER A 42 6.65 8.54 -5.73
C SER A 42 7.07 9.63 -4.73
N ILE A 43 8.00 9.31 -3.82
CA ILE A 43 8.54 10.28 -2.84
C ILE A 43 9.23 11.46 -3.55
N ILE A 44 10.08 11.17 -4.54
CA ILE A 44 10.78 12.21 -5.30
C ILE A 44 9.79 13.12 -6.03
N LEU A 45 8.76 12.53 -6.66
CA LEU A 45 7.75 13.30 -7.38
C LEU A 45 6.87 14.12 -6.44
N ALA A 46 6.50 13.57 -5.28
CA ALA A 46 5.75 14.28 -4.26
C ALA A 46 6.55 15.48 -3.72
N LEU A 47 7.84 15.29 -3.44
CA LEU A 47 8.72 16.37 -2.99
C LEU A 47 8.90 17.45 -4.06
N LYS A 48 9.16 17.06 -5.32
CA LYS A 48 9.27 18.00 -6.44
C LYS A 48 7.98 18.78 -6.63
N THR A 49 6.83 18.12 -6.54
CA THR A 49 5.51 18.77 -6.62
C THR A 49 5.31 19.76 -5.48
N TYR A 50 5.62 19.37 -4.25
CA TYR A 50 5.55 20.26 -3.08
C TYR A 50 6.43 21.52 -3.27
N LEU A 51 7.68 21.34 -3.68
CA LEU A 51 8.61 22.44 -3.93
C LEU A 51 8.14 23.35 -5.08
N CYS A 52 7.56 22.78 -6.13
CA CYS A 52 6.99 23.52 -7.24
C CYS A 52 5.80 24.39 -6.77
N ILE A 53 4.86 23.81 -6.03
CA ILE A 53 3.70 24.53 -5.46
C ILE A 53 4.18 25.68 -4.58
N LYS A 54 5.15 25.43 -3.70
CA LYS A 54 5.71 26.46 -2.79
C LYS A 54 6.43 27.59 -3.53
N ARG A 55 7.07 27.33 -4.66
CA ARG A 55 7.80 28.33 -5.45
C ARG A 55 6.90 29.13 -6.39
N THR A 56 5.74 28.59 -6.74
CA THR A 56 4.83 29.21 -7.71
C THR A 56 4.11 30.42 -7.10
N LYS A 57 4.36 31.61 -7.66
CA LYS A 57 3.71 32.87 -7.23
C LYS A 57 2.45 33.19 -8.02
N THR A 58 2.15 32.44 -9.08
CA THR A 58 1.03 32.69 -10.00
C THR A 58 -0.28 32.06 -9.55
N LEU A 59 -0.26 31.16 -8.57
CA LEU A 59 -1.46 30.51 -8.06
C LEU A 59 -2.23 31.42 -7.10
N SER A 60 -3.56 31.43 -7.22
CA SER A 60 -4.39 32.01 -6.18
C SER A 60 -4.26 31.23 -4.86
N VAL A 61 -4.57 31.88 -3.74
CA VAL A 61 -4.56 31.26 -2.40
C VAL A 61 -5.44 30.00 -2.35
N LYS A 62 -6.55 30.01 -3.09
CA LYS A 62 -7.49 28.89 -3.18
C LYS A 62 -6.89 27.71 -3.95
N GLU A 63 -6.29 27.96 -5.11
CA GLU A 63 -5.66 26.92 -5.93
C GLU A 63 -4.45 26.31 -5.23
N HIS A 64 -3.63 27.14 -4.58
CA HIS A 64 -2.48 26.68 -3.80
C HIS A 64 -2.92 25.70 -2.69
N SER A 65 -3.96 26.07 -1.93
CA SER A 65 -4.52 25.21 -0.88
C SER A 65 -5.09 23.91 -1.44
N MET A 66 -5.74 23.96 -2.60
CA MET A 66 -6.30 22.77 -3.27
C MET A 66 -5.20 21.81 -3.73
N GLN A 67 -4.14 22.31 -4.35
CA GLN A 67 -3.00 21.51 -4.82
C GLN A 67 -2.28 20.80 -3.65
N LEU A 68 -2.08 21.49 -2.52
CA LEU A 68 -1.50 20.87 -1.32
C LEU A 68 -2.39 19.78 -0.72
N VAL A 69 -3.70 19.97 -0.69
CA VAL A 69 -4.63 18.93 -0.22
C VAL A 69 -4.58 17.72 -1.14
N LEU A 70 -4.58 17.93 -2.46
CA LEU A 70 -4.49 16.83 -3.42
C LEU A 70 -3.18 16.04 -3.27
N LEU A 71 -2.06 16.74 -3.11
CA LEU A 71 -0.75 16.12 -2.87
C LEU A 71 -0.73 15.32 -1.56
N ALA A 72 -1.31 15.87 -0.48
CA ALA A 72 -1.42 15.20 0.80
C ALA A 72 -2.28 13.93 0.70
N VAL A 73 -3.41 14.00 -0.01
CA VAL A 73 -4.28 12.84 -0.26
C VAL A 73 -3.54 11.76 -1.04
N ALA A 74 -2.92 12.10 -2.17
CA ALA A 74 -2.17 11.13 -2.96
C ALA A 74 -1.02 10.47 -2.16
N SER A 75 -0.36 11.24 -1.29
CA SER A 75 0.68 10.71 -0.40
C SER A 75 0.11 9.70 0.61
N ILE A 76 -1.02 10.03 1.24
CA ILE A 76 -1.69 9.12 2.19
C ILE A 76 -2.22 7.88 1.47
N GLN A 77 -2.84 8.03 0.30
CA GLN A 77 -3.31 6.91 -0.53
C GLN A 77 -2.17 6.00 -1.00
N THR A 78 -0.94 6.49 -1.08
CA THR A 78 0.24 5.64 -1.34
C THR A 78 0.65 4.88 -0.07
N ILE A 79 0.56 5.53 1.10
CA ILE A 79 0.95 4.96 2.40
C ILE A 79 -0.02 3.88 2.88
N VAL A 80 -1.33 4.06 2.68
CA VAL A 80 -2.37 3.11 3.14
C VAL A 80 -2.15 1.68 2.61
N PRO A 81 -2.10 1.43 1.29
CA PRO A 81 -1.83 0.09 0.76
C PRO A 81 -0.39 -0.36 1.04
N PHE A 82 0.56 0.57 1.20
CA PHE A 82 1.91 0.22 1.63
C PHE A 82 1.94 -0.42 3.01
N ILE A 83 1.22 0.14 3.99
CA ILE A 83 1.15 -0.42 5.33
C ILE A 83 0.23 -1.64 5.38
N CYS A 84 -0.92 -1.60 4.71
CA CYS A 84 -1.93 -2.65 4.83
C CYS A 84 -1.67 -3.88 3.96
N VAL A 85 -0.93 -3.72 2.86
CA VAL A 85 -0.70 -4.78 1.88
C VAL A 85 0.79 -5.03 1.73
N TYR A 86 1.56 -4.07 1.24
CA TYR A 86 2.93 -4.33 0.85
C TYR A 86 3.84 -4.71 2.01
N LEU A 87 3.70 -4.06 3.18
CA LEU A 87 4.52 -4.35 4.35
C LEU A 87 4.26 -5.75 4.94
N PRO A 88 3.00 -6.20 5.19
CA PRO A 88 2.73 -7.58 5.58
C PRO A 88 3.27 -8.61 4.58
N TYR A 89 3.10 -8.38 3.27
CA TYR A 89 3.59 -9.29 2.24
C TYR A 89 5.11 -9.35 2.18
N LEU A 90 5.81 -8.22 2.36
CA LEU A 90 7.28 -8.18 2.48
C LEU A 90 7.75 -9.14 3.56
N PHE A 91 7.11 -9.13 4.75
CA PHE A 91 7.45 -10.05 5.82
C PHE A 91 7.05 -11.49 5.51
N VAL A 92 5.81 -11.74 5.08
CA VAL A 92 5.32 -13.10 4.80
C VAL A 92 6.15 -13.81 3.72
N LEU A 93 6.61 -13.08 2.71
CA LEU A 93 7.38 -13.65 1.60
C LEU A 93 8.89 -13.75 1.90
N ASN A 94 9.47 -12.85 2.70
CA ASN A 94 10.91 -12.86 2.99
C ASN A 94 11.30 -13.63 4.25
N LEU A 95 10.45 -13.67 5.28
CA LEU A 95 10.71 -14.44 6.52
C LEU A 95 11.05 -15.91 6.26
N PRO A 96 10.41 -16.60 5.28
CA PRO A 96 10.80 -17.94 4.89
C PRO A 96 12.25 -18.09 4.43
N PHE A 97 12.77 -17.13 3.68
CA PHE A 97 14.15 -17.16 3.22
C PHE A 97 15.16 -16.89 4.33
N ALA A 98 14.74 -16.16 5.37
CA ALA A 98 15.54 -15.91 6.57
C ALA A 98 15.47 -17.05 7.60
N ASN A 99 14.73 -18.14 7.32
CA ASN A 99 14.41 -19.21 8.27
C ASN A 99 13.76 -18.70 9.57
N LEU A 100 13.05 -17.57 9.49
CA LEU A 100 12.32 -17.00 10.62
C LEU A 100 10.84 -17.41 10.50
N GLY A 101 10.35 -18.16 11.48
CA GLY A 101 8.93 -18.48 11.57
C GLY A 101 8.19 -17.40 12.35
N SER A 102 7.27 -16.68 11.70
CA SER A 102 6.30 -15.82 12.39
C SER A 102 4.95 -15.93 11.70
N THR A 103 3.94 -16.37 12.44
CA THR A 103 2.55 -16.45 11.93
C THR A 103 1.83 -15.11 12.04
N ALA A 104 2.33 -14.17 12.85
CA ALA A 104 1.65 -12.90 13.11
C ALA A 104 1.35 -12.09 11.83
N PHE A 105 2.30 -12.02 10.88
CA PHE A 105 2.07 -11.33 9.61
C PHE A 105 1.18 -12.13 8.67
N THR A 106 1.29 -13.46 8.66
CA THR A 106 0.46 -14.36 7.86
C THR A 106 -1.01 -14.29 8.29
N ASP A 107 -1.27 -14.18 9.59
CA ASP A 107 -2.61 -14.10 10.16
C ASP A 107 -3.20 -12.68 10.00
N ALA A 108 -2.38 -11.64 10.13
CA ALA A 108 -2.83 -10.25 10.01
C ALA A 108 -3.00 -9.79 8.55
N ALA A 109 -2.20 -10.30 7.60
CA ALA A 109 -2.19 -9.84 6.21
C ALA A 109 -3.57 -9.93 5.53
N PRO A 110 -4.35 -11.02 5.63
CA PRO A 110 -5.68 -11.10 5.03
C PRO A 110 -6.64 -10.05 5.58
N PHE A 111 -6.63 -9.82 6.89
CA PHE A 111 -7.48 -8.82 7.53
C PHE A 111 -7.14 -7.40 7.05
N LEU A 112 -5.85 -7.05 7.04
CA LEU A 112 -5.37 -5.77 6.55
C LEU A 112 -5.69 -5.57 5.07
N HIS A 113 -5.59 -6.63 4.26
CA HIS A 113 -5.97 -6.62 2.86
C HIS A 113 -7.48 -6.38 2.68
N CYS A 114 -8.34 -6.97 3.51
CA CYS A 114 -9.78 -6.72 3.40
C CYS A 114 -10.19 -5.29 3.76
N ILE A 115 -9.50 -4.65 4.72
CA ILE A 115 -9.88 -3.30 5.19
C ILE A 115 -9.24 -2.17 4.37
N PHE A 116 -8.11 -2.41 3.69
CA PHE A 116 -7.40 -1.35 2.95
C PHE A 116 -8.28 -0.57 1.96
N PRO A 117 -9.19 -1.19 1.17
CA PRO A 117 -9.99 -0.44 0.20
C PRO A 117 -10.94 0.55 0.89
N THR A 118 -11.44 0.16 2.07
CA THR A 118 -12.31 1.02 2.89
C THR A 118 -11.52 2.19 3.45
N LEU A 119 -10.28 1.95 3.94
CA LEU A 119 -9.41 3.01 4.43
C LEU A 119 -9.01 3.99 3.32
N ASP A 120 -8.66 3.48 2.14
CA ASP A 120 -8.28 4.31 0.99
C ASP A 120 -9.45 5.21 0.54
N ALA A 121 -10.66 4.63 0.43
CA ALA A 121 -11.87 5.40 0.12
C ALA A 121 -12.17 6.45 1.20
N LEU A 122 -12.01 6.11 2.47
CA LEU A 122 -12.26 7.02 3.59
C LEU A 122 -11.31 8.23 3.55
N VAL A 123 -10.04 8.03 3.21
CA VAL A 123 -9.05 9.13 3.07
C VAL A 123 -9.53 10.13 2.01
N VAL A 124 -9.91 9.65 0.83
CA VAL A 124 -10.39 10.51 -0.27
C VAL A 124 -11.65 11.28 0.15
N ILE A 125 -12.64 10.56 0.67
CA ILE A 125 -13.93 11.12 1.04
C ILE A 125 -13.76 12.19 2.12
N THR A 126 -12.92 11.95 3.13
CA THR A 126 -12.76 12.85 4.28
C THR A 126 -11.86 14.06 3.99
N MET A 127 -10.83 13.92 3.15
CA MET A 127 -9.86 14.99 2.93
C MET A 127 -10.23 15.93 1.78
N ILE A 128 -10.93 15.44 0.75
CA ILE A 128 -11.29 16.24 -0.41
C ILE A 128 -12.68 16.86 -0.21
N LYS A 129 -12.72 18.20 -0.12
CA LYS A 129 -13.94 18.98 0.17
C LYS A 129 -15.13 18.64 -0.75
N PRO A 130 -14.98 18.56 -2.10
CA PRO A 130 -16.07 18.15 -2.98
C PRO A 130 -16.69 16.79 -2.64
N PHE A 131 -15.88 15.78 -2.29
CA PHE A 131 -16.38 14.46 -1.93
C PHE A 131 -17.17 14.48 -0.63
N ARG A 132 -16.72 15.21 0.40
CA ARG A 132 -17.50 15.42 1.63
C ARG A 132 -18.85 16.07 1.37
N VAL A 133 -18.88 17.13 0.55
CA VAL A 133 -20.12 17.84 0.23
C VAL A 133 -21.07 16.94 -0.55
N GLY A 134 -20.55 16.14 -1.49
CA GLY A 134 -21.30 15.11 -2.20
C GLY A 134 -21.95 14.10 -1.24
N LEU A 135 -21.17 13.55 -0.32
CA LEU A 135 -21.66 12.60 0.69
C LEU A 135 -22.80 13.17 1.54
N VAL A 136 -22.62 14.39 2.07
CA VAL A 136 -23.67 15.05 2.87
C VAL A 136 -24.93 15.29 2.06
N ARG A 137 -24.81 15.63 0.77
CA ARG A 137 -25.98 15.81 -0.12
C ARG A 137 -26.72 14.51 -0.37
N ILE A 138 -26.01 13.39 -0.53
CA ILE A 138 -26.63 12.07 -0.68
C ILE A 138 -27.36 11.68 0.61
N LEU A 139 -26.69 11.83 1.77
CA LEU A 139 -27.26 11.48 3.07
C LEU A 139 -28.46 12.35 3.49
N ARG A 140 -28.53 13.61 3.01
CA ARG A 140 -29.68 14.51 3.26
C ARG A 140 -30.83 14.33 2.27
N ARG A 141 -30.62 13.56 1.19
CA ARG A 141 -31.66 13.23 0.19
C ARG A 141 -32.31 11.86 0.45
N GLN A 142 -31.79 11.11 1.42
CA GLN A 142 -32.47 9.97 2.04
C GLN A 142 -33.17 10.44 3.32
#